data_AF-A0A3D5XQP5-F1
#
_entry.id   AF-A0A3D5XQP5-F1
#
_cell.length_a   1.000
_cell.length_b   1.000
_cell.length_c   1.000
_cell.angle_alpha   90.00
_cell.angle_beta   90.00
_cell.angle_gamma   90.00
#
_symmetry.space_group_name_H-M   'P 1'
#
loop_
_entity.id
_entity.type
_entity.pdbx_description
1 polymer ?
#
loop_
_entity_poly.entity_id
_entity_poly.type
_entity_poly.pdbx_seq_one_letter_code
_entity_poly.pdbx_strand_id
1 'polypeptide(L)'
;MFNKTSSANFYKFGKVNEKFSKTLLNFERVINDNKKIDLLKSYDKEVYISVRDGMAMLVITEHPDFDDIQFFAIHRDIEIYPGMFFTIIPMTTVISYEIYYHSNSKLDTYKLPKMRIYENIALKTKVENIVAYY
;
A
#
# COMPACT_ATOMS: atom_id res chain seq x y z
N MET A 1 6.99 12.28 -7.38
CA MET A 1 7.73 11.35 -6.50
C MET A 1 6.74 10.89 -5.44
N PHE A 2 6.48 9.58 -5.30
CA PHE A 2 5.52 9.10 -4.29
C PHE A 2 6.10 9.23 -2.89
N ASN A 3 5.26 9.57 -1.91
CA ASN A 3 5.66 9.55 -0.51
C ASN A 3 5.95 8.10 -0.09
N LYS A 4 6.89 7.90 0.82
CA LYS A 4 7.16 6.57 1.40
C LYS A 4 6.35 6.41 2.68
N THR A 5 6.06 5.18 3.08
CA THR A 5 5.47 4.90 4.40
C THR A 5 6.40 5.31 5.57
N SER A 6 7.68 5.57 5.30
CA SER A 6 8.60 6.16 6.27
C SER A 6 8.54 7.70 6.36
N SER A 7 7.70 8.36 5.56
CA SER A 7 7.57 9.83 5.57
C SER A 7 6.63 10.32 6.67
N ALA A 8 6.81 11.56 7.12
CA ALA A 8 5.95 12.18 8.14
C ALA A 8 4.47 12.22 7.73
N ASN A 9 4.18 12.35 6.44
CA ASN A 9 2.80 12.37 5.92
C ASN A 9 2.05 11.05 6.16
N PHE A 10 2.77 9.93 6.28
CA PHE A 10 2.15 8.64 6.58
C PHE A 10 1.68 8.53 8.04
N TYR A 11 2.24 9.34 8.96
CA TYR A 11 1.95 9.26 10.39
C TYR A 11 0.47 9.52 10.73
N LYS A 12 -0.27 10.20 9.83
CA LYS A 12 -1.72 10.36 9.96
C LYS A 12 -2.47 9.01 9.88
N PHE A 13 -1.98 8.09 9.06
CA PHE A 13 -2.67 6.84 8.70
C PHE A 13 -2.08 5.61 9.39
N GLY A 14 -0.84 5.69 9.85
CA GLY A 14 -0.12 4.56 10.39
C GLY A 14 1.33 4.89 10.69
N LYS A 15 2.14 3.86 10.95
CA LYS A 15 3.57 4.02 11.22
C LYS A 15 4.36 2.81 10.73
N VAL A 16 5.66 2.96 10.59
CA VAL A 16 6.56 1.82 10.36
C VAL A 16 6.67 1.01 11.65
N ASN A 17 6.43 -0.30 11.56
CA ASN A 17 6.50 -1.22 12.69
C ASN A 17 7.04 -2.58 12.24
N GLU A 18 8.32 -2.84 12.50
CA GLU A 18 8.99 -4.11 12.17
C GLU A 18 8.97 -5.13 13.32
N LYS A 19 8.52 -4.72 14.50
CA LYS A 19 8.63 -5.52 15.74
C LYS A 19 7.27 -5.95 16.29
N PHE A 20 6.21 -5.89 15.49
CA PHE A 20 4.89 -6.30 15.94
C PHE A 20 4.84 -7.78 16.25
N SER A 21 4.12 -8.14 17.32
CA SER A 21 3.97 -9.54 17.71
C SER A 21 2.92 -10.22 16.85
N LYS A 22 3.30 -11.32 16.21
CA LYS A 22 2.40 -12.12 15.37
C LYS A 22 1.61 -13.18 16.15
N THR A 23 1.94 -13.40 17.43
CA THR A 23 1.47 -14.58 18.20
C THR A 23 -0.04 -14.67 18.39
N LEU A 24 -0.75 -13.54 18.35
CA LEU A 24 -2.21 -13.48 18.55
C LEU A 24 -2.95 -12.94 17.31
N LEU A 25 -2.25 -12.78 16.19
CA LEU A 25 -2.81 -12.24 14.95
C LEU A 25 -3.10 -13.37 13.99
N ASN A 26 -4.27 -13.29 13.35
CA ASN A 26 -4.51 -14.03 12.12
C ASN A 26 -3.70 -13.37 11.01
N PHE A 27 -3.33 -14.16 9.99
CA PHE A 27 -2.69 -13.61 8.81
C PHE A 27 -3.23 -14.25 7.54
N GLU A 28 -3.21 -13.46 6.48
CA GLU A 28 -3.47 -13.89 5.12
C GLU A 28 -2.27 -13.48 4.26
N ARG A 29 -1.85 -14.37 3.35
CA ARG A 29 -0.88 -14.01 2.31
C ARG A 29 -1.63 -13.76 1.02
N VAL A 30 -1.42 -12.58 0.44
CA VAL A 30 -2.07 -12.12 -0.78
C VAL A 30 -1.03 -11.98 -1.87
N ILE A 31 -1.31 -12.54 -3.04
CA ILE A 31 -0.55 -12.33 -4.27
C ILE A 31 -1.43 -11.48 -5.19
N ASN A 32 -0.92 -10.34 -5.64
CA ASN A 32 -1.69 -9.39 -6.43
C ASN A 32 -0.87 -8.89 -7.62
N ASP A 33 -1.43 -9.00 -8.82
CA ASP A 33 -0.91 -8.47 -10.09
C ASP A 33 -1.79 -7.32 -10.64
N ASN A 34 -2.90 -7.03 -9.97
CA ASN A 34 -3.92 -6.10 -10.41
C ASN A 34 -3.67 -4.68 -9.86
N LYS A 35 -3.54 -3.72 -10.78
CA LYS A 35 -3.32 -2.30 -10.50
C LYS A 35 -4.60 -1.47 -10.39
N LYS A 36 -5.76 -2.11 -10.50
CA LYS A 36 -7.06 -1.47 -10.38
C LYS A 36 -7.37 -1.17 -8.91
N ILE A 37 -7.86 0.03 -8.66
CA ILE A 37 -8.28 0.50 -7.34
C ILE A 37 -9.79 0.76 -7.44
N ASP A 38 -10.57 -0.20 -6.97
CA ASP A 38 -12.03 -0.18 -6.97
C ASP A 38 -12.63 -0.57 -5.62
N LEU A 39 -11.92 -1.38 -4.82
CA LEU A 39 -12.34 -1.80 -3.48
C LEU A 39 -11.28 -1.44 -2.44
N LEU A 40 -11.70 -0.76 -1.37
CA LEU A 40 -10.91 -0.49 -0.18
C LEU A 40 -11.43 -1.35 0.98
N LYS A 41 -10.53 -1.82 1.84
CA LYS A 41 -10.84 -2.53 3.08
C LYS A 41 -10.55 -1.62 4.27
N SER A 42 -11.34 -1.71 5.32
CA SER A 42 -11.09 -1.06 6.61
C SER A 42 -11.30 -2.05 7.73
N TYR A 43 -10.48 -1.95 8.77
CA TYR A 43 -10.58 -2.79 9.95
C TYR A 43 -10.82 -1.89 11.16
N ASP A 44 -11.67 -2.32 12.08
CA ASP A 44 -11.95 -1.60 13.33
C ASP A 44 -10.79 -1.64 14.34
N LYS A 45 -9.71 -2.35 14.01
CA LYS A 45 -8.46 -2.46 14.78
C LYS A 45 -7.26 -2.28 13.86
N GLU A 46 -6.09 -2.09 14.45
CA GLU A 46 -4.86 -1.91 13.69
C GLU A 46 -4.49 -3.17 12.90
N VAL A 47 -3.91 -2.94 11.73
CA VAL A 47 -3.53 -3.98 10.78
C VAL A 47 -2.07 -3.83 10.44
N TYR A 48 -1.36 -4.94 10.35
CA TYR A 48 0.06 -4.94 10.02
C TYR A 48 0.27 -5.51 8.63
N ILE A 49 1.10 -4.85 7.84
CA ILE A 49 1.41 -5.25 6.48
C ILE A 49 2.91 -5.51 6.38
N SER A 50 3.25 -6.68 5.85
CA SER A 50 4.62 -7.00 5.46
C SER A 50 4.67 -7.37 3.98
N VAL A 51 5.42 -6.62 3.19
CA VAL A 51 5.68 -6.98 1.78
C VAL A 51 6.73 -8.09 1.74
N ARG A 52 6.49 -9.14 0.95
CA ARG A 52 7.36 -10.30 0.82
C ARG A 52 8.10 -10.31 -0.51
N ASP A 53 7.42 -9.93 -1.59
CA ASP A 53 8.02 -9.84 -2.91
C ASP A 53 7.38 -8.72 -3.74
N GLY A 54 8.16 -8.14 -4.66
CA GLY A 54 7.78 -7.02 -5.50
C GLY A 54 7.76 -5.66 -4.79
N MET A 55 7.42 -4.61 -5.54
CA MET A 55 7.26 -3.25 -5.02
C MET A 55 5.77 -2.94 -4.87
N ALA A 56 5.34 -2.61 -3.65
CA ALA A 56 3.94 -2.37 -3.35
C ALA A 56 3.64 -0.89 -3.08
N MET A 57 2.47 -0.45 -3.52
CA MET A 57 1.90 0.85 -3.21
C MET A 57 0.71 0.64 -2.27
N LEU A 58 0.73 1.31 -1.12
CA LEU A 58 -0.42 1.50 -0.26
C LEU A 58 -1.27 2.64 -0.84
N VAL A 59 -2.54 2.37 -1.04
CA VAL A 59 -3.57 3.35 -1.37
C VAL A 59 -4.43 3.49 -0.12
N ILE A 60 -4.52 4.68 0.47
CA ILE A 60 -5.15 4.86 1.79
C ILE A 60 -5.89 6.20 1.92
N THR A 61 -6.99 6.18 2.66
CA THR A 61 -7.81 7.36 3.00
C THR A 61 -8.50 7.13 4.36
N GLU A 62 -8.78 8.22 5.06
CA GLU A 62 -9.61 8.23 6.26
C GLU A 62 -11.11 8.32 5.92
N HIS A 63 -11.45 8.95 4.81
CA HIS A 63 -12.83 9.18 4.39
C HIS A 63 -12.99 8.87 2.90
N PRO A 64 -13.37 7.63 2.53
CA PRO A 64 -13.37 7.19 1.13
C PRO A 64 -14.43 7.88 0.26
N ASP A 65 -15.42 8.54 0.88
CA ASP A 65 -16.40 9.40 0.20
C ASP A 65 -15.82 10.74 -0.26
N PHE A 66 -14.71 11.17 0.35
CA PHE A 66 -13.98 12.36 -0.04
C PHE A 66 -12.85 11.94 -0.97
N ASP A 67 -12.60 12.71 -2.03
CA ASP A 67 -11.53 12.42 -2.98
C ASP A 67 -10.15 12.81 -2.42
N ASP A 68 -9.75 12.22 -1.30
CA ASP A 68 -8.53 12.53 -0.55
C ASP A 68 -7.55 11.34 -0.46
N ILE A 69 -7.72 10.36 -1.35
CA ILE A 69 -6.89 9.16 -1.44
C ILE A 69 -5.40 9.53 -1.57
N GLN A 70 -4.59 8.95 -0.69
CA GLN A 70 -3.14 9.10 -0.69
C GLN A 70 -2.42 7.80 -1.09
N PHE A 71 -1.22 7.99 -1.63
CA PHE A 71 -0.39 6.91 -2.17
C PHE A 71 0.95 6.88 -1.45
N PHE A 72 1.30 5.73 -0.88
CA PHE A 72 2.57 5.53 -0.20
C PHE A 72 3.29 4.26 -0.67
N ALA A 73 4.53 4.40 -1.10
CA ALA A 73 5.34 3.24 -1.46
C ALA A 73 5.80 2.50 -0.19
N ILE A 74 5.49 1.20 -0.10
CA ILE A 74 5.79 0.36 1.06
C ILE A 74 7.17 -0.28 0.87
N HIS A 75 8.06 -0.04 1.83
CA HIS A 75 9.43 -0.59 1.82
C HIS A 75 9.80 -1.32 3.11
N ARG A 76 8.98 -1.18 4.15
CA ARG A 76 9.18 -1.73 5.49
C ARG A 76 7.85 -2.24 5.98
N ASP A 77 7.88 -3.07 7.02
CA ASP A 77 6.68 -3.49 7.70
C ASP A 77 5.98 -2.27 8.33
N ILE A 78 4.68 -2.18 8.14
CA ILE A 78 3.88 -1.04 8.59
C ILE A 78 2.70 -1.51 9.44
N GLU A 79 2.27 -0.62 10.32
CA GLU A 79 1.03 -0.69 11.07
C GLU A 79 0.10 0.40 10.53
N ILE A 80 -1.11 0.01 10.11
CA ILE A 80 -2.18 0.91 9.68
C ILE A 80 -3.13 1.08 10.86
N TYR A 81 -3.50 2.32 11.14
CA TYR A 81 -4.40 2.62 12.24
C TYR A 81 -5.83 2.13 11.99
N PRO A 82 -6.60 1.85 13.06
CA PRO A 82 -8.00 1.46 12.95
C PRO A 82 -8.83 2.45 12.11
N GLY A 83 -9.81 1.94 11.37
CA GLY A 83 -10.78 2.74 10.62
C GLY A 83 -10.27 3.29 9.28
N MET A 84 -8.98 3.18 8.97
CA MET A 84 -8.44 3.62 7.69
C MET A 84 -8.90 2.69 6.56
N PHE A 85 -9.37 3.27 5.46
CA PHE A 85 -9.72 2.55 4.25
C PHE A 85 -8.51 2.45 3.35
N PHE A 86 -8.11 1.22 3.00
CA PHE A 86 -6.92 1.00 2.20
C PHE A 86 -7.02 -0.18 1.23
N THR A 87 -6.14 -0.17 0.24
CA THR A 87 -5.80 -1.33 -0.59
C THR A 87 -4.33 -1.30 -0.97
N ILE A 88 -3.80 -2.44 -1.41
CA ILE A 88 -2.39 -2.58 -1.78
C ILE A 88 -2.32 -3.06 -3.23
N ILE A 89 -1.62 -2.30 -4.06
CA ILE A 89 -1.47 -2.57 -5.49
C ILE A 89 0.00 -2.74 -5.87
N PRO A 90 0.30 -3.52 -6.92
CA PRO A 90 1.66 -3.67 -7.42
C PRO A 90 2.13 -2.39 -8.13
N MET A 91 3.34 -1.94 -7.80
CA MET A 91 4.11 -1.00 -8.62
C MET A 91 4.90 -1.74 -9.71
N THR A 92 5.23 -3.01 -9.46
CA THR A 92 5.86 -3.95 -10.41
C THR A 92 4.80 -4.76 -11.17
N THR A 93 5.17 -5.91 -11.74
CA THR A 93 4.26 -6.86 -12.39
C THR A 93 3.38 -7.57 -11.38
N VAL A 94 3.98 -8.09 -10.32
CA VAL A 94 3.31 -8.82 -9.24
C VAL A 94 3.88 -8.36 -7.90
N ILE A 95 3.06 -8.42 -6.86
CA ILE A 95 3.48 -8.32 -5.47
C ILE A 95 2.96 -9.51 -4.66
N SER A 96 3.67 -9.83 -3.58
CA SER A 96 3.23 -10.73 -2.52
C SER A 96 3.36 -10.01 -1.20
N TYR A 97 2.30 -9.98 -0.40
CA TYR A 97 2.34 -9.40 0.93
C TYR A 97 1.52 -10.21 1.91
N GLU A 98 1.82 -10.03 3.19
CA GLU A 98 1.05 -10.58 4.29
C GLU A 98 0.33 -9.45 5.01
N ILE A 99 -0.94 -9.70 5.31
CA ILE A 99 -1.77 -8.85 6.15
C ILE A 99 -2.04 -9.58 7.45
N TYR A 100 -1.75 -8.93 8.58
CA TYR A 100 -1.96 -9.45 9.91
C TYR A 100 -3.04 -8.62 10.60
N TYR A 101 -4.04 -9.29 11.16
CA TYR A 101 -5.21 -8.66 11.78
C TYR A 101 -5.68 -9.46 13.00
N HIS A 102 -6.37 -8.79 13.89
CA HIS A 102 -6.93 -9.43 15.08
C HIS A 102 -8.09 -10.36 14.70
N SER A 103 -8.18 -11.54 15.30
CA SER A 103 -9.23 -12.52 14.96
C SER A 103 -10.66 -12.02 15.20
N ASN A 104 -10.83 -11.06 16.10
CA ASN A 104 -12.10 -10.41 16.42
C ASN A 104 -12.27 -9.04 15.76
N SER A 105 -11.41 -8.67 14.79
CA SER A 105 -11.58 -7.43 14.04
C SER A 105 -12.79 -7.53 13.11
N LYS A 106 -13.56 -6.45 13.00
CA LYS A 106 -14.59 -6.29 11.99
C LYS A 106 -13.97 -5.71 10.73
N LEU A 107 -14.27 -6.35 9.60
CA LEU A 107 -13.90 -5.90 8.27
C LEU A 107 -15.07 -5.11 7.66
N ASP A 108 -14.77 -3.91 7.21
CA ASP A 108 -15.64 -3.12 6.35
C ASP A 108 -15.01 -2.97 4.96
N THR A 109 -15.84 -2.75 3.95
CA THR A 109 -15.39 -2.60 2.56
C THR A 109 -16.10 -1.44 1.88
N TYR A 110 -15.34 -0.63 1.16
CA TYR A 110 -15.86 0.49 0.41
C TYR A 110 -15.52 0.35 -1.08
N LYS A 111 -16.55 0.43 -1.93
CA LYS A 111 -16.38 0.41 -3.38
C LYS A 111 -16.31 1.84 -3.91
N LEU A 112 -15.19 2.20 -4.53
CA LEU A 112 -15.00 3.54 -5.08
C LEU A 112 -16.03 3.82 -6.20
N PRO A 113 -16.67 5.01 -6.23
CA PRO A 113 -17.62 5.38 -7.28
C PRO A 113 -17.00 5.35 -8.68
N LYS A 114 -15.71 5.68 -8.77
CA LYS A 114 -14.92 5.64 -10.00
C LYS A 114 -13.64 4.86 -9.77
N MET A 115 -13.46 3.81 -10.58
CA MET A 115 -12.25 3.01 -10.58
C MET A 115 -11.03 3.85 -11.00
N ARG A 116 -9.92 3.68 -10.28
CA ARG A 116 -8.61 4.27 -10.62
C ARG A 116 -7.65 3.18 -11.06
N ILE A 117 -6.69 3.54 -11.92
CA ILE A 117 -5.61 2.66 -12.33
C ILE A 117 -4.30 3.37 -12.00
N TYR A 118 -3.40 2.65 -11.33
CA TYR A 118 -2.03 3.12 -11.17
C TYR A 118 -1.22 2.83 -12.45
N GLU A 119 -0.75 3.89 -13.10
CA GLU A 119 0.17 3.79 -14.22
C GLU A 119 1.61 3.93 -13.74
N ASN A 120 2.47 3.00 -14.18
CA ASN A 120 3.90 3.09 -13.89
C ASN A 120 4.48 4.32 -14.58
N ILE A 121 5.34 5.05 -13.88
CA ILE A 121 6.15 6.10 -14.50
C ILE A 121 7.13 5.41 -15.45
N ALA A 122 6.83 5.43 -16.75
CA ALA A 122 7.78 4.98 -17.78
C ALA A 122 8.87 6.05 -17.94
N LEU A 123 10.11 5.70 -17.61
CA LEU A 123 11.26 6.55 -17.92
C LEU A 123 11.39 6.67 -19.45
N LYS A 124 11.14 7.85 -19.99
CA LYS A 124 11.42 8.19 -21.40
C LYS A 124 12.83 8.77 -21.53
N THR A 125 13.86 8.06 -21.10
CA THR A 125 15.24 8.50 -21.39
C THR A 125 15.68 7.89 -22.71
N LYS A 126 15.70 8.71 -23.76
CA LYS A 126 16.35 8.39 -25.03
C LYS A 126 17.78 8.95 -24.96
N VAL A 127 18.77 8.10 -24.70
CA VAL A 127 20.18 8.51 -24.79
C VAL A 127 20.59 8.42 -26.25
N GLU A 128 20.64 9.56 -26.94
CA GLU A 128 20.92 9.57 -28.38
C GLU A 128 22.41 9.49 -28.70
N ASN A 129 23.32 9.98 -27.83
CA ASN A 129 24.76 9.86 -28.03
C ASN A 129 25.50 9.86 -26.69
N ILE A 130 26.50 8.98 -26.55
CA ILE A 130 27.50 9.00 -25.49
C ILE A 130 28.80 9.49 -26.14
N VAL A 131 29.26 10.68 -25.78
CA VAL A 131 30.54 11.20 -26.25
C VAL A 131 31.60 10.86 -25.22
N ALA A 132 32.53 9.98 -25.58
CA ALA A 132 33.75 9.72 -24.81
C ALA A 132 34.89 10.57 -25.40
N TYR A 133 35.63 11.27 -24.53
CA TYR A 133 36.87 11.96 -24.88
C TYR A 133 38.02 11.16 -24.26
N TYR A 134 39.02 10.80 -25.06
CA TYR A 134 40.27 10.18 -24.64
C TYR A 134 41.39 11.21 -24.60
#